data_AF-A0A454XVH5-F1
#
_entry.id   AF-A0A454XVH5-F1
#
_cell.length_a   1.000
_cell.length_b   1.000
_cell.length_c   1.000
_cell.angle_alpha   90.00
_cell.angle_beta   90.00
_cell.angle_gamma   90.00
#
_symmetry.space_group_name_H-M   'P 1'
#
loop_
_entity.id
_entity.type
_entity.pdbx_description
1 polymer ?
#
loop_
_entity_poly.entity_id
_entity_poly.type
_entity_poly.pdbx_seq_one_letter_code
_entity_poly.pdbx_strand_id
1 'polypeptide(L)'
;MSTDFQKKKAEEAQQQKIRWMTWEREEIEAEARSKQFDAYWERRETDDVNGWRDKDLANAIDKASRAGYTGPHGNFSVPVEIKIDLDALYHQVTVGDYDGNTVVRCAEQWKALKGMSRIDAQRAYIRVTNKMLSRYGWNPPEGWH
;
A
#
# COMPACT_ATOMS: atom_id res chain seq x y z
N MET A 1 58.81 -41.56 -16.28
CA MET A 1 58.19 -40.69 -15.25
C MET A 1 57.26 -41.56 -14.41
N SER A 2 57.33 -41.47 -13.08
CA SER A 2 56.59 -42.35 -12.16
C SER A 2 55.07 -42.20 -12.30
N THR A 3 54.35 -43.31 -12.34
CA THR A 3 52.88 -43.41 -12.48
C THR A 3 52.12 -42.69 -11.37
N ASP A 4 52.69 -42.62 -10.17
CA ASP A 4 52.10 -41.90 -9.02
C ASP A 4 52.07 -40.38 -9.22
N PHE A 5 53.07 -39.82 -9.90
CA PHE A 5 53.09 -38.39 -10.19
C PHE A 5 51.97 -38.00 -11.16
N GLN A 6 51.70 -38.85 -12.15
CA GLN A 6 50.60 -38.62 -13.10
C GLN A 6 49.23 -38.77 -12.43
N LYS A 7 49.06 -39.71 -11.50
CA LYS A 7 47.84 -39.85 -10.70
C LYS A 7 47.55 -38.62 -9.85
N LYS A 8 48.54 -38.14 -9.08
CA LYS A 8 48.40 -36.90 -8.29
C LYS A 8 48.02 -35.71 -9.14
N LYS A 9 48.69 -35.53 -10.28
CA LYS A 9 48.40 -34.41 -11.19
C LYS A 9 46.98 -34.49 -11.78
N ALA A 10 46.48 -35.69 -12.05
CA ALA A 10 45.11 -35.90 -12.53
C ALA A 10 44.06 -35.62 -11.44
N GLU A 11 44.32 -36.04 -10.19
CA GLU A 11 43.46 -35.74 -9.04
C GLU A 11 43.40 -34.23 -8.76
N GLU A 12 44.54 -33.53 -8.80
CA GLU A 12 44.59 -32.06 -8.65
C GLU A 12 43.81 -31.35 -9.75
N ALA A 13 43.94 -31.78 -11.02
CA ALA A 13 43.17 -31.23 -12.13
C ALA A 13 41.66 -31.47 -11.97
N GLN A 14 41.26 -32.64 -11.47
CA GLN A 14 39.87 -32.96 -11.18
C GLN A 14 39.32 -32.09 -10.04
N GLN A 15 40.09 -31.88 -8.98
CA GLN A 15 39.71 -30.98 -7.88
C GLN A 15 39.56 -29.52 -8.35
N GLN A 16 40.46 -29.04 -9.21
CA GLN A 16 40.34 -27.69 -9.77
C GLN A 16 39.07 -27.55 -10.63
N LYS A 17 38.75 -28.57 -11.44
CA LYS A 17 37.51 -28.59 -12.22
C LYS A 17 36.28 -28.57 -11.33
N ILE A 18 36.27 -29.36 -10.25
CA ILE A 18 35.17 -29.37 -9.27
C ILE A 18 35.02 -27.99 -8.62
N ARG A 19 36.13 -27.37 -8.17
CA ARG A 19 36.10 -26.02 -7.59
C ARG A 19 35.52 -24.98 -8.54
N TRP A 20 35.93 -25.03 -9.82
CA TRP A 20 35.41 -24.12 -10.84
C TRP A 20 33.90 -24.29 -11.04
N MET A 21 33.42 -25.53 -11.19
CA MET A 21 31.99 -25.81 -11.34
C MET A 21 31.17 -25.41 -10.10
N THR A 22 31.72 -25.59 -8.89
CA THR A 22 31.07 -25.14 -7.66
C THR A 22 30.97 -23.62 -7.62
N TRP A 23 32.05 -22.92 -7.96
CA TRP A 23 32.07 -21.45 -7.99
C TRP A 23 31.03 -20.88 -8.97
N GLU A 24 30.96 -21.44 -10.18
CA GLU A 24 29.97 -21.03 -11.20
C GLU A 24 28.53 -21.25 -10.73
N ARG A 25 28.27 -22.36 -10.02
CA ARG A 25 26.96 -22.61 -9.40
C ARG A 25 26.62 -21.60 -8.30
N GLU A 26 27.58 -21.31 -7.42
CA GLU A 26 27.41 -20.37 -6.32
C GLU A 26 27.16 -18.94 -6.82
N GLU A 27 27.79 -18.54 -7.94
CA GLU A 27 27.54 -17.26 -8.61
C GLU A 27 26.09 -17.16 -9.10
N ILE A 28 25.60 -18.16 -9.82
CA ILE A 28 24.21 -18.22 -10.31
C ILE A 28 23.21 -18.20 -9.14
N GLU A 29 23.49 -18.97 -8.07
CA GLU A 29 22.67 -18.97 -6.86
C GLU A 29 22.71 -17.62 -6.13
N ALA A 30 23.83 -16.91 -6.15
CA ALA A 30 23.95 -15.57 -5.58
C ALA A 30 23.14 -14.54 -6.38
N GLU A 31 23.21 -14.57 -7.71
CA GLU A 31 22.38 -13.71 -8.57
C GLU A 31 20.88 -13.96 -8.37
N ALA A 32 20.48 -15.24 -8.30
CA ALA A 32 19.09 -15.60 -8.05
C ALA A 32 18.61 -15.11 -6.68
N ARG A 33 19.45 -15.23 -5.64
CA ARG A 33 19.15 -14.70 -4.30
C ARG A 33 19.07 -13.17 -4.29
N SER A 34 19.93 -12.47 -5.04
CA SER A 34 19.85 -11.01 -5.17
C SER A 34 18.50 -10.59 -5.76
N LYS A 35 18.08 -11.21 -6.87
CA LYS A 35 16.78 -10.95 -7.50
C LYS A 35 15.61 -11.21 -6.56
N GLN A 36 15.68 -12.30 -5.78
CA GLN A 36 14.66 -12.62 -4.77
C GLN A 36 14.63 -11.61 -3.63
N PHE A 37 15.79 -11.11 -3.20
CA PHE A 37 15.92 -10.12 -2.15
C PHE A 37 15.37 -8.76 -2.59
N ASP A 38 15.68 -8.31 -3.80
CA ASP A 38 15.15 -7.07 -4.39
C ASP A 38 13.61 -7.14 -4.49
N ALA A 39 13.08 -8.24 -5.05
CA ALA A 39 11.64 -8.45 -5.15
C ALA A 39 10.93 -8.54 -3.79
N TYR A 40 11.60 -9.06 -2.76
CA TYR A 40 11.08 -9.08 -1.39
C TYR A 40 10.98 -7.66 -0.82
N TRP A 41 12.03 -6.84 -1.00
CA TRP A 41 12.04 -5.46 -0.50
C TRP A 41 11.08 -4.55 -1.24
N GLU A 42 10.91 -4.68 -2.56
CA GLU A 42 9.89 -3.93 -3.31
C GLU A 42 8.47 -4.25 -2.83
N ARG A 43 8.18 -5.54 -2.59
CA ARG A 43 6.90 -5.95 -1.99
C ARG A 43 6.72 -5.38 -0.60
N ARG A 44 7.77 -5.44 0.21
CA ARG A 44 7.72 -4.95 1.58
C ARG A 44 7.57 -3.43 1.66
N GLU A 45 8.24 -2.67 0.80
CA GLU A 45 8.03 -1.22 0.68
C GLU A 45 6.58 -0.94 0.26
N THR A 46 6.04 -1.70 -0.69
CA THR A 46 4.63 -1.60 -1.08
C THR A 46 3.71 -1.86 0.11
N ASP A 47 3.94 -2.93 0.87
CA ASP A 47 3.11 -3.34 2.00
C ASP A 47 3.26 -2.44 3.23
N ASP A 48 4.46 -1.96 3.55
CA ASP A 48 4.72 -1.06 4.68
C ASP A 48 4.13 0.34 4.41
N VAL A 49 4.22 0.83 3.18
CA VAL A 49 3.59 2.10 2.81
C VAL A 49 2.06 1.93 2.71
N ASN A 50 1.53 0.81 2.21
CA ASN A 50 0.06 0.58 2.06
C ASN A 50 -0.65 0.14 3.35
N GLY A 51 -0.05 -0.72 4.17
CA GLY A 51 -0.67 -1.34 5.34
C GLY A 51 -0.96 -0.35 6.46
N TRP A 52 -0.12 0.68 6.62
CA TRP A 52 -0.39 1.76 7.58
C TRP A 52 -1.60 2.63 7.17
N ARG A 53 -1.88 2.71 5.87
CA ARG A 53 -2.94 3.57 5.32
C ARG A 53 -4.35 3.03 5.53
N ASP A 54 -4.52 1.72 5.68
CA ASP A 54 -5.84 1.14 5.98
C ASP A 54 -6.32 1.53 7.39
N LYS A 55 -5.39 1.60 8.36
CA LYS A 55 -5.69 2.11 9.71
C LYS A 55 -6.01 3.60 9.70
N ASP A 56 -5.24 4.39 8.95
CA ASP A 56 -5.49 5.83 8.80
C ASP A 56 -6.81 6.13 8.09
N LEU A 57 -7.17 5.33 7.08
CA LEU A 57 -8.45 5.40 6.41
C LEU A 57 -9.59 5.08 7.39
N ALA A 58 -9.50 4.00 8.16
CA ALA A 58 -10.53 3.65 9.13
C ALA A 58 -10.74 4.77 10.17
N ASN A 59 -9.66 5.35 10.66
CA ASN A 59 -9.71 6.51 11.55
C ASN A 59 -10.33 7.74 10.86
N ALA A 60 -10.00 7.99 9.59
CA ALA A 60 -10.60 9.07 8.83
C ALA A 60 -12.11 8.83 8.58
N ILE A 61 -12.54 7.60 8.33
CA ILE A 61 -13.96 7.25 8.18
C ILE A 61 -14.73 7.50 9.48
N ASP A 62 -14.20 7.03 10.62
CA ASP A 62 -14.83 7.28 11.93
C ASP A 62 -14.95 8.78 12.21
N LYS A 63 -13.86 9.54 11.99
CA LYS A 63 -13.89 10.99 12.13
C LYS A 63 -14.88 11.66 11.17
N ALA A 64 -14.91 11.25 9.91
CA ALA A 64 -15.82 11.83 8.92
C ALA A 64 -17.29 11.57 9.26
N SER A 65 -17.62 10.40 9.82
CA SER A 65 -19.01 10.05 10.19
C SER A 65 -19.62 10.96 11.26
N ARG A 66 -18.77 11.52 12.11
CA ARG A 66 -19.10 12.41 13.24
C ARG A 66 -18.71 13.86 12.94
N ALA A 67 -18.37 14.17 11.69
CA ALA A 67 -17.90 15.49 11.30
C ALA A 67 -19.04 16.50 11.31
N GLY A 68 -18.69 17.72 11.71
CA GLY A 68 -19.63 18.73 12.13
C GLY A 68 -19.58 18.88 13.64
N TYR A 69 -19.44 20.11 14.08
CA TYR A 69 -19.37 20.47 15.48
C TYR A 69 -20.73 20.94 15.96
N THR A 70 -21.11 20.53 17.16
CA THR A 70 -22.31 21.02 17.86
C THR A 70 -21.93 21.13 19.32
N GLY A 71 -21.93 22.36 19.85
CA GLY A 71 -21.48 22.61 21.21
C GLY A 71 -21.54 24.07 21.62
N PRO A 72 -20.94 24.43 22.76
CA PRO A 72 -21.02 25.78 23.33
C PRO A 72 -20.49 26.88 22.41
N HIS A 73 -19.57 26.55 21.50
CA HIS A 73 -18.93 27.49 20.57
C HIS A 73 -19.65 27.60 19.21
N GLY A 74 -20.85 27.01 19.08
CA GLY A 74 -21.69 27.09 17.89
C GLY A 74 -21.96 25.74 17.25
N ASN A 75 -22.67 25.79 16.11
CA ASN A 75 -23.04 24.61 15.34
C ASN A 75 -22.52 24.76 13.91
N PHE A 76 -21.62 23.88 13.50
CA PHE A 76 -21.03 23.84 12.18
C PHE A 76 -21.41 22.54 11.51
N SER A 77 -22.20 22.62 10.43
CA SER A 77 -22.57 21.45 9.64
C SER A 77 -21.65 21.31 8.43
N VAL A 78 -21.31 20.07 8.11
CA VAL A 78 -20.55 19.76 6.89
C VAL A 78 -21.47 19.87 5.67
N PRO A 79 -21.09 20.63 4.63
CA PRO A 79 -21.82 20.71 3.36
C PRO A 79 -22.05 19.34 2.73
N VAL A 80 -23.21 19.16 2.09
CA VAL A 80 -23.62 17.87 1.51
C VAL A 80 -22.67 17.44 0.40
N GLU A 81 -22.14 18.39 -0.36
CA GLU A 81 -21.21 18.15 -1.48
C GLU A 81 -19.95 17.44 -1.00
N ILE A 82 -19.39 17.87 0.14
CA ILE A 82 -18.19 17.24 0.73
C ILE A 82 -18.50 15.80 1.15
N LYS A 83 -19.71 15.53 1.65
CA LYS A 83 -20.13 14.17 2.01
C LYS A 83 -20.26 13.29 0.77
N ILE A 84 -20.79 13.83 -0.32
CA ILE A 84 -20.90 13.13 -1.61
C ILE A 84 -19.51 12.81 -2.17
N ASP A 85 -18.56 13.75 -2.10
CA ASP A 85 -17.17 13.53 -2.53
C ASP A 85 -16.49 12.44 -1.69
N LEU A 86 -16.69 12.45 -0.37
CA LEU A 86 -16.17 11.42 0.53
C LEU A 86 -16.80 10.05 0.23
N ASP A 87 -18.10 9.98 -0.02
CA ASP A 87 -18.77 8.72 -0.39
C ASP A 87 -18.22 8.17 -1.71
N ALA A 88 -18.01 9.02 -2.73
CA ALA A 88 -17.42 8.61 -4.00
C ALA A 88 -16.01 8.04 -3.81
N LEU A 89 -15.18 8.72 -3.02
CA LEU A 89 -13.83 8.24 -2.68
C LEU A 89 -13.89 6.92 -1.91
N TYR A 90 -14.82 6.77 -0.97
CA TYR A 90 -15.02 5.52 -0.23
C TYR A 90 -15.40 4.36 -1.15
N HIS A 91 -16.30 4.58 -2.12
CA HIS A 91 -16.62 3.58 -3.13
C HIS A 91 -15.43 3.24 -4.02
N GLN A 92 -14.63 4.23 -4.45
CA GLN A 92 -13.41 3.97 -5.21
C GLN A 92 -12.38 3.14 -4.43
N VAL A 93 -12.29 3.33 -3.11
CA VAL A 93 -11.38 2.55 -2.25
C VAL A 93 -11.85 1.11 -2.04
N THR A 94 -13.16 0.89 -1.93
CA THR A 94 -13.75 -0.39 -1.54
C THR A 94 -14.16 -1.28 -2.71
N VAL A 95 -14.73 -0.67 -3.76
CA VAL A 95 -15.25 -1.35 -4.94
C VAL A 95 -14.31 -1.18 -6.14
N GLY A 96 -13.62 -0.03 -6.23
CA GLY A 96 -12.83 0.35 -7.41
C GLY A 96 -13.65 1.22 -8.35
N ASP A 97 -13.45 1.08 -9.66
CA ASP A 97 -14.18 1.86 -10.65
C ASP A 97 -15.69 1.66 -10.57
N TYR A 98 -16.44 2.70 -10.98
CA TYR A 98 -17.90 2.72 -10.96
C TYR A 98 -18.54 1.48 -11.58
N ASP A 99 -19.41 0.83 -10.80
CA ASP A 99 -20.02 -0.47 -11.09
C ASP A 99 -21.35 -0.40 -11.85
N GLY A 100 -21.84 0.81 -12.16
CA GLY A 100 -23.15 1.03 -12.78
C GLY A 100 -24.29 1.28 -11.80
N ASN A 101 -24.03 1.31 -10.48
CA ASN A 101 -25.05 1.59 -9.47
C ASN A 101 -25.50 3.06 -9.53
N THR A 102 -26.70 3.32 -10.05
CA THR A 102 -27.26 4.67 -10.15
C THR A 102 -28.03 5.11 -8.90
N VAL A 103 -28.20 4.22 -7.91
CA VAL A 103 -28.96 4.51 -6.69
C VAL A 103 -28.11 5.30 -5.68
N VAL A 104 -26.79 5.15 -5.73
CA VAL A 104 -25.89 5.89 -4.84
C VAL A 104 -25.87 7.37 -5.20
N ARG A 105 -26.04 8.23 -4.18
CA ARG A 105 -26.06 9.70 -4.36
C ARG A 105 -24.78 10.29 -4.93
N CYS A 106 -23.67 9.55 -4.86
CA CYS A 106 -22.36 9.94 -5.34
C CYS A 106 -22.00 9.36 -6.70
N ALA A 107 -22.96 8.79 -7.44
CA ALA A 107 -22.71 8.12 -8.72
C ALA A 107 -21.94 8.99 -9.71
N GLU A 108 -22.29 10.27 -9.84
CA GLU A 108 -21.61 11.18 -10.78
C GLU A 108 -20.16 11.46 -10.37
N GLN A 109 -19.93 11.72 -9.08
CA GLN A 109 -18.59 11.91 -8.53
C GLN A 109 -17.76 10.63 -8.63
N TRP A 110 -18.35 9.46 -8.39
CA TRP A 110 -17.66 8.18 -8.50
C TRP A 110 -17.27 7.86 -9.95
N LYS A 111 -18.15 8.13 -10.93
CA LYS A 111 -17.80 8.03 -12.36
C LYS A 111 -16.60 8.90 -12.73
N ALA A 112 -16.49 10.09 -12.14
CA ALA A 112 -15.36 11.00 -12.40
C ALA A 112 -14.02 10.49 -11.85
N LEU A 113 -14.02 9.51 -10.94
CA LEU A 113 -12.81 8.90 -10.37
C LEU A 113 -12.28 7.72 -11.19
N LYS A 114 -12.86 7.43 -12.36
CA LYS A 114 -12.48 6.28 -13.19
C LYS A 114 -10.96 6.21 -13.42
N GLY A 115 -10.38 5.05 -13.14
CA GLY A 115 -8.94 4.78 -13.27
C GLY A 115 -8.09 5.26 -12.08
N MET A 116 -8.70 5.86 -11.06
CA MET A 116 -7.99 6.21 -9.83
C MET A 116 -7.64 4.95 -9.04
N SER A 117 -6.37 4.80 -8.65
CA SER A 117 -5.94 3.67 -7.84
C SER A 117 -6.59 3.69 -6.45
N ARG A 118 -6.79 2.51 -5.84
CA ARG A 118 -7.27 2.38 -4.45
C ARG A 118 -6.45 3.26 -3.50
N ILE A 119 -5.13 3.25 -3.67
CA ILE A 119 -4.19 3.98 -2.81
C ILE A 119 -4.35 5.50 -2.93
N ASP A 120 -4.54 6.00 -4.15
CA ASP A 120 -4.72 7.43 -4.37
C ASP A 120 -6.08 7.89 -3.89
N ALA A 121 -7.12 7.07 -4.05
CA ALA A 121 -8.44 7.30 -3.47
C ALA A 121 -8.39 7.36 -1.93
N GLN A 122 -7.63 6.46 -1.28
CA GLN A 122 -7.40 6.51 0.17
C GLN A 122 -6.71 7.81 0.60
N ARG A 123 -5.63 8.20 -0.08
CA ARG A 123 -4.92 9.46 0.19
C ARG A 123 -5.83 10.67 0.02
N ALA A 124 -6.64 10.68 -1.03
CA ALA A 124 -7.60 11.74 -1.29
C ALA A 124 -8.68 11.79 -0.20
N TYR A 125 -9.22 10.63 0.21
CA TYR A 125 -10.21 10.54 1.28
C TYR A 125 -9.69 11.14 2.59
N ILE A 126 -8.50 10.73 3.02
CA ILE A 126 -7.86 11.23 4.24
C ILE A 126 -7.62 12.74 4.14
N ARG A 127 -7.14 13.22 2.98
CA ARG A 127 -6.89 14.64 2.74
C ARG A 127 -8.17 15.48 2.82
N VAL A 128 -9.24 15.05 2.15
CA VAL A 128 -10.55 15.74 2.17
C VAL A 128 -11.12 15.73 3.58
N THR A 129 -11.02 14.59 4.28
CA THR A 129 -11.45 14.45 5.67
C THR A 129 -10.72 15.44 6.57
N ASN A 130 -9.40 15.47 6.55
CA ASN A 130 -8.63 16.41 7.38
C ASN A 130 -9.01 17.87 7.10
N LYS A 131 -9.13 18.25 5.82
CA LYS A 131 -9.58 19.60 5.43
C LYS A 131 -10.98 19.92 5.94
N MET A 132 -11.88 18.95 5.90
CA MET A 132 -13.24 19.08 6.41
C MET A 132 -13.25 19.27 7.93
N LEU A 133 -12.54 18.42 8.68
CA LEU A 133 -12.48 18.48 10.14
C LEU A 133 -11.87 19.80 10.62
N SER A 134 -10.83 20.30 9.95
CA SER A 134 -10.23 21.61 10.29
C SER A 134 -11.19 22.80 10.09
N ARG A 135 -12.21 22.66 9.23
CA ARG A 135 -13.15 23.74 8.90
C ARG A 135 -14.44 23.67 9.71
N TYR A 136 -14.99 22.46 9.86
CA TYR A 136 -16.32 22.25 10.43
C TYR A 136 -16.28 21.59 11.81
N GLY A 137 -15.08 21.27 12.29
CA GLY A 137 -14.89 20.57 13.55
C GLY A 137 -15.44 19.15 13.52
N TRP A 138 -15.37 18.53 14.69
CA TRP A 138 -15.74 17.14 14.90
C TRP A 138 -16.00 16.89 16.36
N ASN A 139 -16.99 16.04 16.64
CA ASN A 139 -17.39 15.71 18.00
C ASN A 139 -16.82 14.34 18.41
N PRO A 140 -15.81 14.30 19.29
CA PRO A 140 -15.27 13.03 19.78
C PRO A 140 -16.31 12.19 20.51
N PRO A 141 -16.19 10.85 20.43
CA PRO A 141 -16.89 9.98 21.36
C PRO A 141 -16.49 10.28 22.80
N GLU A 142 -17.39 9.96 23.72
CA GLU A 142 -17.13 10.05 25.15
C GLU A 142 -15.91 9.20 25.54
N GLY A 143 -14.97 9.78 26.29
CA GLY A 143 -13.72 9.12 26.71
C GLY A 143 -12.56 9.18 25.72
N TRP A 144 -12.66 9.93 24.62
CA TRP A 144 -11.52 10.19 23.73
C TRP A 144 -10.62 11.30 24.31
N HIS A 145 -9.42 10.92 24.76
CA HIS A 145 -8.41 11.81 25.34
C HIS A 145 -7.04 11.54 24.70
#